data_AF-A0A154MRU2-F1
#
_entry.id   AF-A0A154MRU2-F1
#
_cell.length_a   1.000
_cell.length_b   1.000
_cell.length_c   1.000
_cell.angle_alpha   90.00
_cell.angle_beta   90.00
_cell.angle_gamma   90.00
#
_symmetry.space_group_name_H-M   'P 1'
#
loop_
_entity.id
_entity.type
_entity.pdbx_description
1 polymer ?
#
loop_
_entity_poly.entity_id
_entity_poly.type
_entity_poly.pdbx_seq_one_letter_code
_entity_poly.pdbx_strand_id
1 'polypeptide(L)'
;MSKPPFGFGPPDPDKRGENEPSDSGGQPSGAEAFNQLGQMLSQLGQMLSQAGSSTGPVNYDLAKQIALQNLSSSDSGDVQLGFSPSSGGDSSTAVRDAAHLAELWLDAATILPAGASTTVAWSARTWVEKTLPTWQRLCDPVAQQVSGAWVQALPEEAKQAAGPLLSMMGQMGGMAFGSQLGNALAQLASEVLTSTEVGLPLGPAATSALLPANIEKFTEGLELPTSEVLVFIAAREAAHQRLFAHVPWLRQRLLATVEEFASGISVDTSALEQLAGQIDPSNPASIEEAMSSGLLEPQTSPEQKAALNRLETLLALVEGWVDVVVAEAIGDRLPGADALRETLRRRRATGGPAEQTFATLVGLELRPRRMRAASSLWKLVGDQHGIEKRDGLWSHPDLMPTAEDLDEPLDFSERLGDGESTLDGIDPIAEIERTQREKDKGDEDKN
;
A
#
# COMPACT_ATOMS: atom_id res chain seq x y z
N MET A 1 13.57 47.77 -25.61
CA MET A 1 12.84 46.91 -24.65
C MET A 1 12.30 45.75 -25.47
N SER A 2 12.63 44.47 -25.28
CA SER A 2 13.39 43.79 -24.24
C SER A 2 14.00 42.51 -24.84
N LYS A 3 15.21 42.15 -24.39
CA LYS A 3 16.03 41.04 -24.87
C LYS A 3 15.46 39.69 -24.40
N PRO A 4 15.52 38.61 -25.21
CA PRO A 4 15.57 37.25 -24.67
C PRO A 4 16.96 36.99 -24.05
N PRO A 5 17.04 36.43 -22.83
CA PRO A 5 18.30 35.98 -22.24
C PRO A 5 18.65 34.56 -22.74
N PHE A 6 19.93 34.19 -22.62
CA PHE A 6 20.52 32.89 -22.96
C PHE A 6 20.95 32.71 -24.43
N GLY A 7 22.07 33.35 -24.75
CA GLY A 7 22.95 32.95 -25.86
C GLY A 7 24.04 32.01 -25.33
N PHE A 8 24.02 30.76 -25.76
CA PHE A 8 25.16 29.84 -25.72
C PHE A 8 25.86 29.92 -27.08
N GLY A 9 26.86 30.80 -27.18
CA GLY A 9 27.86 30.78 -28.24
C GLY A 9 29.18 30.23 -27.68
N PRO A 10 29.97 29.46 -28.45
CA PRO A 10 31.24 28.90 -27.99
C PRO A 10 32.27 30.01 -27.67
N PRO A 11 33.14 29.82 -26.66
CA PRO A 11 34.08 30.85 -26.23
C PRO A 11 35.20 31.09 -27.26
N ASP A 12 35.46 32.37 -27.49
CA ASP A 12 36.50 32.94 -28.35
C ASP A 12 37.91 32.74 -27.73
N PRO A 13 38.88 32.12 -28.43
CA PRO A 13 40.17 31.71 -27.84
C PRO A 13 41.19 32.84 -27.59
N ASP A 14 40.90 34.11 -27.90
CA ASP A 14 41.91 35.18 -27.92
C ASP A 14 41.82 36.23 -26.78
N LYS A 15 41.23 35.89 -25.62
CA LYS A 15 41.32 36.75 -24.42
C LYS A 15 42.25 36.15 -23.36
N ARG A 16 43.54 36.32 -23.61
CA ARG A 16 44.63 36.07 -22.67
C ARG A 16 45.13 37.40 -22.12
N GLY A 17 44.94 37.66 -20.84
CA GLY A 17 45.63 38.76 -20.15
C GLY A 17 44.87 39.39 -18.99
N GLU A 18 45.50 39.34 -17.82
CA GLU A 18 45.35 40.27 -16.68
C GLU A 18 44.20 40.00 -15.68
N ASN A 19 44.47 39.07 -14.75
CA ASN A 19 44.46 39.33 -13.29
C ASN A 19 44.57 38.00 -12.51
N GLU A 20 45.78 37.64 -12.07
CA GLU A 20 46.00 36.65 -11.01
C GLU A 20 46.20 37.39 -9.68
N PRO A 21 45.49 36.99 -8.61
CA PRO A 21 46.09 36.85 -7.29
C PRO A 21 46.49 35.39 -7.10
N SER A 22 47.76 35.18 -6.80
CA SER A 22 48.34 33.89 -6.41
C SER A 22 47.66 33.37 -5.14
N ASP A 23 46.85 32.31 -5.27
CA ASP A 23 46.44 31.48 -4.14
C ASP A 23 47.01 30.07 -4.33
N SER A 24 47.99 29.76 -3.49
CA SER A 24 48.74 28.51 -3.48
C SER A 24 47.87 27.39 -2.90
N GLY A 25 47.08 26.74 -3.74
CA GLY A 25 46.37 25.50 -3.43
C GLY A 25 47.34 24.31 -3.36
N GLY A 26 47.79 23.97 -2.15
CA GLY A 26 48.49 22.73 -1.89
C GLY A 26 47.61 21.54 -2.24
N GLN A 27 48.13 20.62 -3.07
CA GLN A 27 47.52 19.32 -3.27
C GLN A 27 47.32 18.63 -1.91
N PRO A 28 46.13 18.09 -1.62
CA PRO A 28 45.93 17.36 -0.37
C PRO A 28 46.94 16.22 -0.34
N SER A 29 47.72 16.19 0.73
CA SER A 29 48.78 15.22 0.90
C SER A 29 48.15 13.82 0.90
N GLY A 30 48.82 12.81 0.32
CA GLY A 30 48.30 11.44 0.30
C GLY A 30 47.96 10.89 1.70
N ALA A 31 48.51 11.48 2.76
CA ALA A 31 48.17 11.19 4.16
C ALA A 31 46.79 11.72 4.59
N GLU A 32 46.34 12.87 4.07
CA GLU A 32 44.99 13.40 4.31
C GLU A 32 43.94 12.59 3.57
N ALA A 33 44.23 12.20 2.32
CA ALA A 33 43.38 11.26 1.57
C ALA A 33 43.29 9.90 2.26
N PHE A 34 44.39 9.41 2.86
CA PHE A 34 44.40 8.15 3.61
C PHE A 34 43.66 8.25 4.94
N ASN A 35 43.75 9.39 5.65
CA ASN A 35 42.95 9.64 6.85
C ASN A 35 41.46 9.77 6.53
N GLN A 36 41.11 10.43 5.42
CA GLN A 36 39.74 10.55 4.97
C GLN A 36 39.17 9.19 4.55
N LEU A 37 39.98 8.35 3.88
CA LEU A 37 39.63 6.96 3.57
C LEU A 37 39.47 6.13 4.85
N GLY A 38 40.33 6.33 5.85
CA GLY A 38 40.24 5.66 7.15
C GLY A 38 38.99 6.03 7.95
N GLN A 39 38.57 7.30 7.90
CA GLN A 39 37.31 7.77 8.48
C GLN A 39 36.10 7.22 7.70
N MET A 40 36.18 7.17 6.38
CA MET A 40 35.14 6.57 5.56
C MET A 40 35.02 5.05 5.82
N LEU A 41 36.14 4.36 6.00
CA LEU A 41 36.17 2.92 6.32
C LEU A 41 35.66 2.63 7.73
N SER A 42 35.94 3.49 8.70
CA SER A 42 35.39 3.34 10.06
C SER A 42 33.89 3.64 10.10
N GLN A 43 33.42 4.63 9.35
CA GLN A 43 32.00 4.92 9.16
C GLN A 43 31.29 3.75 8.45
N LEU A 44 31.91 3.17 7.41
CA LEU A 44 31.41 1.97 6.74
C LEU A 44 31.40 0.76 7.68
N GLY A 45 32.44 0.59 8.53
CA GLY A 45 32.51 -0.48 9.52
C GLY A 45 31.45 -0.33 10.63
N GLN A 46 31.14 0.89 11.05
CA GLN A 46 30.04 1.18 11.98
C GLN A 46 28.68 0.94 11.33
N MET A 47 28.51 1.33 10.07
CA MET A 47 27.30 1.05 9.30
C MET A 47 27.11 -0.45 9.09
N LEU A 48 28.18 -1.21 8.80
CA LEU A 48 28.14 -2.65 8.58
C LEU A 48 27.91 -3.43 9.89
N SER A 49 28.43 -2.95 11.02
CA SER A 49 28.17 -3.54 12.34
C SER A 49 26.77 -3.23 12.88
N GLN A 50 26.19 -2.07 12.54
CA GLN A 50 24.75 -1.81 12.75
C GLN A 50 23.86 -2.57 11.75
N ALA A 51 24.30 -2.77 10.50
CA ALA A 51 23.57 -3.56 9.51
C ALA A 51 23.66 -5.08 9.77
N GLY A 52 24.68 -5.53 10.51
CA GLY A 52 24.94 -6.93 10.85
C GLY A 52 23.91 -7.58 11.78
N SER A 53 22.92 -6.84 12.29
CA SER A 53 21.79 -7.39 13.05
C SER A 53 20.54 -7.66 12.21
N SER A 54 20.46 -7.16 10.97
CA SER A 54 19.31 -7.40 10.10
C SER A 54 19.44 -8.75 9.41
N THR A 55 18.88 -9.78 10.05
CA THR A 55 18.80 -11.14 9.49
C THR A 55 17.46 -11.29 8.78
N GLY A 56 17.41 -10.92 7.49
CA GLY A 56 16.21 -11.00 6.67
C GLY A 56 16.48 -10.75 5.19
N PRO A 57 15.54 -11.12 4.29
CA PRO A 57 15.66 -10.87 2.85
C PRO A 57 15.71 -9.38 2.49
N VAL A 58 15.28 -8.51 3.41
CA VAL A 58 15.25 -7.05 3.28
C VAL A 58 15.87 -6.40 4.52
N ASN A 59 16.66 -5.35 4.31
CA ASN A 59 17.19 -4.54 5.41
C ASN A 59 16.17 -3.46 5.84
N TYR A 60 15.26 -3.83 6.75
CA TYR A 60 14.21 -2.94 7.24
C TYR A 60 14.71 -1.81 8.16
N ASP A 61 15.84 -2.00 8.84
CA ASP A 61 16.45 -0.95 9.65
C ASP A 61 16.96 0.19 8.75
N LEU A 62 17.61 -0.17 7.64
CA LEU A 62 18.01 0.77 6.60
C LEU A 62 16.79 1.44 5.96
N ALA A 63 15.74 0.67 5.64
CA ALA A 63 14.50 1.21 5.10
C ALA A 63 13.89 2.27 6.04
N LYS A 64 13.79 1.95 7.32
CA LYS A 64 13.30 2.87 8.35
C LYS A 64 14.20 4.11 8.44
N GLN A 65 15.52 3.95 8.47
CA GLN A 65 16.45 5.08 8.56
C GLN A 65 16.30 6.04 7.37
N ILE A 66 16.27 5.52 6.14
CA ILE A 66 16.08 6.31 4.92
C ILE A 66 14.72 7.01 4.94
N ALA A 67 13.66 6.29 5.31
CA ALA A 67 12.33 6.87 5.38
C ALA A 67 12.29 8.08 6.33
N LEU A 68 12.84 7.91 7.54
CA LEU A 68 12.86 8.97 8.55
C LEU A 68 13.78 10.14 8.17
N GLN A 69 14.90 9.88 7.49
CA GLN A 69 15.81 10.91 7.00
C GLN A 69 15.15 11.77 5.91
N ASN A 70 14.49 11.14 4.94
CA ASN A 70 13.77 11.84 3.88
C ASN A 70 12.61 12.65 4.46
N LEU A 71 11.83 12.07 5.37
CA LEU A 71 10.77 12.77 6.07
C LEU A 71 11.30 13.99 6.82
N SER A 72 12.42 13.89 7.53
CA SER A 72 13.03 15.03 8.24
C SER A 72 13.53 16.14 7.30
N SER A 73 13.93 15.80 6.08
CA SER A 73 14.38 16.77 5.07
C SER A 73 13.19 17.52 4.46
N SER A 74 12.04 16.85 4.31
CA SER A 74 10.76 17.49 3.95
C SER A 74 10.12 18.26 5.11
N ASP A 75 10.42 17.89 6.37
CA ASP A 75 9.96 18.54 7.62
C ASP A 75 10.92 19.68 8.07
N SER A 76 12.02 19.92 7.35
CA SER A 76 12.99 21.00 7.62
C SER A 76 12.48 22.38 7.21
N GLY A 77 11.32 22.45 6.54
CA GLY A 77 10.51 23.65 6.57
C GLY A 77 9.66 23.56 7.82
N ASP A 78 10.05 24.30 8.87
CA ASP A 78 9.22 24.65 10.02
C ASP A 78 7.97 25.38 9.49
N VAL A 79 7.07 24.58 8.94
CA VAL A 79 5.78 24.95 8.44
C VAL A 79 4.93 24.98 9.69
N GLN A 80 5.07 26.10 10.39
CA GLN A 80 4.11 26.62 11.34
C GLN A 80 2.84 27.04 10.57
N LEU A 81 2.25 26.12 9.78
CA LEU A 81 0.99 26.32 9.08
C LEU A 81 -0.13 25.73 9.96
N GLY A 82 -1.05 26.62 10.32
CA GLY A 82 -2.44 26.40 10.77
C GLY A 82 -2.75 25.61 12.05
N PHE A 83 -1.94 24.66 12.51
CA PHE A 83 -1.94 24.19 13.92
C PHE A 83 -0.87 24.91 14.76
N SER A 84 -0.79 26.24 14.61
CA SER A 84 -0.13 27.05 15.64
C SER A 84 -1.05 27.11 16.87
N PRO A 85 -0.54 26.96 18.11
CA PRO A 85 -1.31 27.00 19.35
C PRO A 85 -2.00 28.36 19.65
N SER A 86 -2.07 29.26 18.67
CA SER A 86 -2.80 30.53 18.73
C SER A 86 -4.33 30.34 18.81
N SER A 87 -4.84 29.13 18.54
CA SER A 87 -6.23 28.73 18.86
C SER A 87 -6.31 27.45 19.72
N GLY A 88 -5.43 27.30 20.71
CA GLY A 88 -5.70 26.58 21.98
C GLY A 88 -6.17 25.11 21.98
N GLY A 89 -6.15 24.37 20.87
CA GLY A 89 -6.51 22.94 20.84
C GLY A 89 -5.31 22.03 20.61
N ASP A 90 -5.14 21.00 21.44
CA ASP A 90 -4.26 19.87 21.16
C ASP A 90 -4.81 19.09 19.96
N SER A 91 -4.05 18.93 18.87
CA SER A 91 -4.45 18.16 17.68
C SER A 91 -4.91 16.74 18.05
N SER A 92 -4.40 16.19 19.15
CA SER A 92 -4.86 14.91 19.72
C SER A 92 -6.32 14.96 20.17
N THR A 93 -6.75 16.06 20.79
CA THR A 93 -8.14 16.27 21.21
C THR A 93 -9.05 16.44 20.01
N ALA A 94 -8.68 17.27 19.03
CA ALA A 94 -9.46 17.47 17.81
C ALA A 94 -9.69 16.15 17.04
N VAL A 95 -8.65 15.32 16.93
CA VAL A 95 -8.75 13.98 16.32
C VAL A 95 -9.70 13.07 17.10
N ARG A 96 -9.61 13.04 18.43
CA ARG A 96 -10.50 12.22 19.27
C ARG A 96 -11.96 12.68 19.18
N ASP A 97 -12.19 13.99 19.22
CA ASP A 97 -13.54 14.56 19.13
C ASP A 97 -14.16 14.29 17.76
N ALA A 98 -13.39 14.46 16.68
CA ALA A 98 -13.82 14.15 15.32
C ALA A 98 -14.14 12.66 15.14
N ALA A 99 -13.30 11.77 15.67
CA ALA A 99 -13.54 10.32 15.62
C ALA A 99 -14.77 9.92 16.45
N HIS A 100 -14.95 10.49 17.64
CA HIS A 100 -16.12 10.21 18.47
C HIS A 100 -17.42 10.68 17.80
N LEU A 101 -17.41 11.87 17.18
CA LEU A 101 -18.53 12.37 16.40
C LEU A 101 -18.84 11.47 15.19
N ALA A 102 -17.79 11.03 14.50
CA ALA A 102 -17.93 10.12 13.37
C ALA A 102 -18.52 8.76 13.78
N GLU A 103 -18.06 8.16 14.88
CA GLU A 103 -18.61 6.90 15.39
C GLU A 103 -20.10 7.03 15.72
N LEU A 104 -20.51 8.13 16.37
CA LEU A 104 -21.92 8.40 16.66
C LEU A 104 -22.79 8.46 15.41
N TRP A 105 -22.27 8.99 14.31
CA TRP A 105 -23.00 9.09 13.05
C TRP A 105 -23.02 7.77 12.26
N LEU A 106 -21.93 7.00 12.35
CA LEU A 106 -21.81 5.70 11.70
C LEU A 106 -22.75 4.64 12.30
N ASP A 107 -23.11 4.75 13.58
CA ASP A 107 -24.03 3.81 14.25
C ASP A 107 -25.39 3.65 13.55
N ALA A 108 -25.86 4.68 12.84
CA ALA A 108 -27.11 4.62 12.10
C ALA A 108 -26.95 4.08 10.66
N ALA A 109 -25.72 4.01 10.15
CA ALA A 109 -25.44 3.68 8.74
C ALA A 109 -24.93 2.25 8.55
N THR A 110 -24.58 1.53 9.62
CA THR A 110 -24.09 0.14 9.55
C THR A 110 -24.47 -0.65 10.80
N ILE A 111 -24.67 -1.97 10.65
CA ILE A 111 -24.84 -2.88 11.79
C ILE A 111 -23.53 -3.18 12.52
N LEU A 112 -22.37 -2.91 11.90
CA LEU A 112 -21.07 -3.22 12.47
C LEU A 112 -20.78 -2.25 13.63
N PRO A 113 -20.46 -2.72 14.84
CA PRO A 113 -20.13 -1.84 15.96
C PRO A 113 -18.83 -1.06 15.73
N ALA A 114 -18.58 -0.03 16.55
CA ALA A 114 -17.29 0.67 16.59
C ALA A 114 -16.12 -0.33 16.65
N GLY A 115 -15.10 -0.10 15.82
CA GLY A 115 -14.00 -1.05 15.63
C GLY A 115 -12.71 -0.66 16.36
N ALA A 116 -12.47 0.64 16.54
CA ALA A 116 -11.29 1.14 17.23
C ALA A 116 -11.53 1.27 18.73
N SER A 117 -10.60 0.78 19.55
CA SER A 117 -10.59 1.04 20.99
C SER A 117 -9.77 2.28 21.36
N THR A 118 -8.88 2.70 20.46
CA THR A 118 -7.97 3.83 20.67
C THR A 118 -7.93 4.70 19.42
N THR A 119 -8.08 6.01 19.59
CA THR A 119 -7.89 7.00 18.53
C THR A 119 -6.66 7.87 18.82
N VAL A 120 -5.78 8.00 17.83
CA VAL A 120 -4.49 8.68 17.96
C VAL A 120 -4.22 9.62 16.79
N ALA A 121 -3.56 10.74 17.10
CA ALA A 121 -2.94 11.60 16.10
C ALA A 121 -1.50 11.12 15.87
N TRP A 122 -1.16 10.75 14.63
CA TRP A 122 0.19 10.35 14.25
C TRP A 122 0.87 11.44 13.41
N SER A 123 2.19 11.48 13.52
CA SER A 123 3.05 12.12 12.51
C SER A 123 3.36 11.13 11.39
N ALA A 124 3.82 11.63 10.24
CA ALA A 124 4.35 10.79 9.15
C ALA A 124 5.43 9.81 9.66
N ARG A 125 6.33 10.29 10.52
CA ARG A 125 7.35 9.46 11.20
C ARG A 125 6.74 8.34 12.02
N THR A 126 5.74 8.66 12.84
CA THR A 126 5.04 7.64 13.65
C THR A 126 4.32 6.62 12.77
N TRP A 127 3.73 7.06 11.65
CA TRP A 127 3.10 6.15 10.70
C TRP A 127 4.10 5.13 10.13
N VAL A 128 5.29 5.56 9.70
CA VAL A 128 6.34 4.63 9.23
C VAL A 128 6.68 3.61 10.32
N GLU A 129 6.91 4.08 11.54
CA GLU A 129 7.29 3.20 12.66
C GLU A 129 6.21 2.18 13.02
N LYS A 130 4.94 2.59 13.02
CA LYS A 130 3.82 1.76 13.45
C LYS A 130 3.33 0.81 12.36
N THR A 131 3.58 1.11 11.09
CA THR A 131 3.17 0.27 9.95
C THR A 131 4.26 -0.69 9.48
N LEU A 132 5.53 -0.43 9.80
CA LEU A 132 6.68 -1.23 9.36
C LEU A 132 6.53 -2.76 9.61
N PRO A 133 6.00 -3.24 10.76
CA PRO A 133 5.81 -4.68 10.95
C PRO A 133 4.85 -5.32 9.95
N THR A 134 3.83 -4.60 9.49
CA THR A 134 2.91 -5.09 8.46
C THR A 134 3.58 -5.07 7.09
N TRP A 135 4.37 -4.04 6.78
CA TRP A 135 5.19 -3.99 5.57
C TRP A 135 6.21 -5.11 5.48
N GLN A 136 6.80 -5.51 6.61
CA GLN A 136 7.70 -6.68 6.67
C GLN A 136 6.99 -7.92 6.14
N ARG A 137 5.81 -8.20 6.69
CA ARG A 137 5.01 -9.36 6.28
C ARG A 137 4.58 -9.32 4.80
N LEU A 138 4.32 -8.13 4.26
CA LEU A 138 3.93 -7.95 2.85
C LEU A 138 5.13 -8.09 1.89
N CYS A 139 6.30 -7.55 2.26
CA CYS A 139 7.46 -7.48 1.37
C CYS A 139 8.39 -8.70 1.49
N ASP A 140 8.44 -9.39 2.63
CA ASP A 140 9.30 -10.57 2.83
C ASP A 140 9.07 -11.65 1.76
N PRO A 141 7.82 -12.06 1.42
CA PRO A 141 7.57 -13.05 0.39
C PRO A 141 8.08 -12.61 -0.98
N VAL A 142 7.87 -11.33 -1.32
CA VAL A 142 8.32 -10.76 -2.60
C VAL A 142 9.84 -10.78 -2.69
N ALA A 143 10.53 -10.30 -1.65
CA ALA A 143 11.99 -10.25 -1.62
C ALA A 143 12.63 -11.66 -1.64
N GLN A 144 12.03 -12.63 -0.96
CA GLN A 144 12.47 -14.03 -1.00
C GLN A 144 12.32 -14.64 -2.40
N GLN A 145 11.22 -14.37 -3.09
CA GLN A 145 10.99 -14.90 -4.43
C GLN A 145 11.91 -14.26 -5.46
N VAL A 146 12.07 -12.94 -5.43
CA VAL A 146 13.02 -12.23 -6.30
C VAL A 146 14.42 -12.80 -6.10
N SER A 147 14.95 -12.81 -4.87
CA SER A 147 16.29 -13.32 -4.59
C SER A 147 16.47 -14.80 -4.94
N GLY A 148 15.48 -15.64 -4.65
CA GLY A 148 15.48 -17.05 -5.01
C GLY A 148 15.52 -17.29 -6.52
N ALA A 149 14.77 -16.50 -7.29
CA ALA A 149 14.72 -16.66 -8.73
C ALA A 149 16.04 -16.29 -9.42
N TRP A 150 16.76 -15.26 -8.95
CA TRP A 150 18.12 -14.95 -9.41
C TRP A 150 19.11 -16.09 -9.13
N VAL A 151 18.98 -16.77 -7.98
CA VAL A 151 19.85 -17.91 -7.65
C VAL A 151 19.51 -19.12 -8.52
N GLN A 152 18.23 -19.39 -8.78
CA GLN A 152 17.80 -20.50 -9.63
C GLN A 152 18.26 -20.34 -11.09
N ALA A 153 18.31 -19.10 -11.57
CA ALA A 153 18.76 -18.73 -12.91
C ALA A 153 20.23 -19.05 -13.21
N LEU A 154 21.08 -19.23 -12.20
CA LEU A 154 22.51 -19.48 -12.40
C LEU A 154 22.78 -20.92 -12.87
N PRO A 155 23.82 -21.18 -13.68
CA PRO A 155 24.29 -22.53 -13.97
C PRO A 155 24.75 -23.27 -12.69
N GLU A 156 24.57 -24.58 -12.62
CA GLU A 156 24.93 -25.38 -11.43
C GLU A 156 26.43 -25.32 -11.11
N GLU A 157 27.29 -25.21 -12.13
CA GLU A 157 28.73 -25.03 -11.96
C GLU A 157 29.08 -23.69 -11.31
N ALA A 158 28.28 -22.64 -11.57
CA ALA A 158 28.44 -21.32 -10.98
C ALA A 158 27.88 -21.25 -9.55
N LYS A 159 26.77 -21.95 -9.25
CA LYS A 159 26.17 -21.97 -7.90
C LYS A 159 27.13 -22.52 -6.84
N GLN A 160 27.88 -23.58 -7.18
CA GLN A 160 28.80 -24.23 -6.25
C GLN A 160 30.08 -23.42 -6.03
N ALA A 161 30.58 -22.72 -7.06
CA ALA A 161 31.77 -21.87 -6.97
C ALA A 161 31.49 -20.48 -6.37
N ALA A 162 30.25 -19.99 -6.48
CA ALA A 162 29.88 -18.62 -6.09
C ALA A 162 29.32 -18.50 -4.67
N GLY A 163 29.29 -19.55 -3.84
CA GLY A 163 28.63 -19.53 -2.51
C GLY A 163 28.87 -18.25 -1.67
N PRO A 164 30.13 -17.84 -1.39
CA PRO A 164 30.42 -16.59 -0.68
C PRO A 164 30.00 -15.32 -1.43
N LEU A 165 30.05 -15.35 -2.77
CA LEU A 165 29.65 -14.24 -3.63
C LEU A 165 28.12 -14.11 -3.70
N LEU A 166 27.39 -15.22 -3.67
CA LEU A 166 25.93 -15.26 -3.59
C LEU A 166 25.42 -14.73 -2.25
N SER A 167 26.09 -15.04 -1.13
CA SER A 167 25.73 -14.45 0.16
C SER A 167 25.95 -12.95 0.18
N MET A 168 27.06 -12.47 -0.42
CA MET A 168 27.33 -11.04 -0.54
C MET A 168 26.30 -10.34 -1.44
N MET A 169 25.95 -10.95 -2.57
CA MET A 169 24.93 -10.44 -3.49
C MET A 169 23.55 -10.41 -2.86
N GLY A 170 23.17 -11.43 -2.09
CA GLY A 170 21.92 -11.44 -1.32
C GLY A 170 21.87 -10.32 -0.28
N GLN A 171 22.98 -10.08 0.42
CA GLN A 171 23.08 -8.98 1.39
C GLN A 171 23.00 -7.60 0.71
N MET A 172 23.65 -7.43 -0.45
CA MET A 172 23.54 -6.23 -1.28
C MET A 172 22.12 -6.03 -1.84
N GLY A 173 21.47 -7.12 -2.26
CA GLY A 173 20.08 -7.13 -2.73
C GLY A 173 19.11 -6.71 -1.62
N GLY A 174 19.28 -7.23 -0.41
CA GLY A 174 18.48 -6.84 0.76
C GLY A 174 18.67 -5.37 1.16
N MET A 175 19.88 -4.82 1.01
CA MET A 175 20.14 -3.38 1.19
C MET A 175 19.51 -2.52 0.10
N ALA A 176 19.60 -2.94 -1.17
CA ALA A 176 18.98 -2.23 -2.30
C ALA A 176 17.46 -2.24 -2.22
N PHE A 177 16.84 -3.37 -1.87
CA PHE A 177 15.41 -3.45 -1.62
C PHE A 177 15.02 -2.58 -0.41
N GLY A 178 15.80 -2.66 0.69
CA GLY A 178 15.59 -1.84 1.88
C GLY A 178 15.62 -0.34 1.57
N SER A 179 16.53 0.12 0.70
CA SER A 179 16.59 1.54 0.32
C SER A 179 15.40 1.99 -0.54
N GLN A 180 14.97 1.16 -1.49
CA GLN A 180 13.76 1.42 -2.28
C GLN A 180 12.52 1.46 -1.39
N LEU A 181 12.36 0.49 -0.49
CA LEU A 181 11.29 0.46 0.50
C LEU A 181 11.32 1.71 1.40
N GLY A 182 12.49 2.14 1.86
CA GLY A 182 12.62 3.35 2.69
C GLY A 182 12.16 4.61 1.98
N ASN A 183 12.55 4.81 0.72
CA ASN A 183 12.09 5.94 -0.10
C ASN A 183 10.58 5.91 -0.31
N ALA A 184 10.06 4.74 -0.64
CA ALA A 184 8.64 4.48 -0.80
C ALA A 184 7.83 4.80 0.47
N LEU A 185 8.28 4.32 1.63
CA LEU A 185 7.61 4.57 2.90
C LEU A 185 7.61 6.06 3.28
N ALA A 186 8.70 6.80 3.00
CA ALA A 186 8.71 8.25 3.21
C ALA A 186 7.67 8.97 2.34
N GLN A 187 7.63 8.62 1.05
CA GLN A 187 6.68 9.20 0.11
C GLN A 187 5.24 8.91 0.54
N LEU A 188 4.92 7.66 0.85
CA LEU A 188 3.62 7.26 1.39
C LEU A 188 3.27 8.03 2.66
N ALA A 189 4.15 8.03 3.66
CA ALA A 189 3.91 8.66 4.95
C ALA A 189 3.69 10.18 4.85
N SER A 190 4.25 10.83 3.83
CA SER A 190 4.08 12.27 3.57
C SER A 190 2.71 12.63 2.96
N GLU A 191 1.96 11.65 2.47
CA GLU A 191 0.70 11.86 1.76
C GLU A 191 -0.50 11.25 2.46
N VAL A 192 -0.34 10.11 3.12
CA VAL A 192 -1.45 9.41 3.76
C VAL A 192 -2.07 10.24 4.88
N LEU A 193 -3.39 10.24 4.97
CA LEU A 193 -4.21 10.95 5.93
C LEU A 193 -4.54 10.08 7.13
N THR A 194 -4.53 8.75 6.94
CA THR A 194 -4.93 7.78 7.97
C THR A 194 -4.10 6.49 7.93
N SER A 195 -4.32 5.60 8.91
CA SER A 195 -3.64 4.32 8.98
C SER A 195 -4.10 3.30 7.93
N THR A 196 -5.34 3.43 7.45
CA THR A 196 -5.96 2.49 6.50
C THR A 196 -6.23 3.07 5.12
N GLU A 197 -5.73 4.27 4.80
CA GLU A 197 -6.07 4.96 3.54
C GLU A 197 -5.77 4.15 2.27
N VAL A 198 -4.74 3.30 2.31
CA VAL A 198 -4.38 2.42 1.18
C VAL A 198 -5.26 1.16 1.09
N GLY A 199 -6.34 1.08 1.87
CA GLY A 199 -7.27 -0.06 1.91
C GLY A 199 -6.77 -1.27 2.70
N LEU A 200 -5.62 -1.16 3.37
CA LEU A 200 -5.00 -2.22 4.18
C LEU A 200 -4.92 -1.83 5.66
N PRO A 201 -5.13 -2.77 6.60
CA PRO A 201 -4.97 -2.52 8.03
C PRO A 201 -3.49 -2.54 8.44
N LEU A 202 -2.75 -1.50 8.05
CA LEU A 202 -1.30 -1.43 8.26
C LEU A 202 -0.90 -1.17 9.71
N GLY A 203 -1.73 -0.45 10.46
CA GLY A 203 -1.48 -0.11 11.86
C GLY A 203 -1.73 -1.26 12.85
N PRO A 204 -1.44 -1.03 14.14
CA PRO A 204 -1.85 -1.93 15.22
C PRO A 204 -3.36 -2.17 15.23
N ALA A 205 -3.79 -3.34 15.69
CA ALA A 205 -5.21 -3.68 15.77
C ALA A 205 -5.98 -2.68 16.65
N ALA A 206 -7.25 -2.44 16.30
CA ALA A 206 -8.18 -1.56 17.02
C ALA A 206 -7.65 -0.14 17.27
N THR A 207 -6.75 0.36 16.42
CA THR A 207 -6.16 1.70 16.52
C THR A 207 -6.56 2.53 15.31
N SER A 208 -7.45 3.50 15.53
CA SER A 208 -7.75 4.53 14.54
C SER A 208 -6.66 5.58 14.60
N ALA A 209 -5.91 5.77 13.51
CA ALA A 209 -4.89 6.81 13.45
C ALA A 209 -5.11 7.78 12.29
N LEU A 210 -5.11 9.06 12.62
CA LEU A 210 -5.19 10.16 11.67
C LEU A 210 -3.87 10.94 11.69
N LEU A 211 -3.53 11.58 10.57
CA LEU A 211 -2.31 12.40 10.43
C LEU A 211 -2.69 13.88 10.26
N PRO A 212 -2.85 14.65 11.35
CA PRO A 212 -3.38 16.02 11.28
C PRO A 212 -2.59 16.95 10.37
N ALA A 213 -1.26 16.86 10.36
CA ALA A 213 -0.41 17.68 9.49
C ALA A 213 -0.66 17.38 8.00
N ASN A 214 -0.84 16.11 7.64
CA ASN A 214 -1.14 15.71 6.27
C ASN A 214 -2.58 16.11 5.89
N ILE A 215 -3.54 16.00 6.82
CA ILE A 215 -4.93 16.44 6.63
C ILE A 215 -5.00 17.96 6.43
N GLU A 216 -4.23 18.71 7.20
CA GLU A 216 -4.13 20.16 7.05
C GLU A 216 -3.56 20.54 5.68
N LYS A 217 -2.43 19.95 5.29
CA LYS A 217 -1.85 20.14 3.96
C LYS A 217 -2.80 19.72 2.84
N PHE A 218 -3.56 18.64 3.02
CA PHE A 218 -4.58 18.20 2.08
C PHE A 218 -5.77 19.18 2.00
N THR A 219 -6.07 19.87 3.10
CA THR A 219 -7.13 20.89 3.16
C THR A 219 -6.70 22.18 2.44
N GLU A 220 -5.40 22.45 2.31
CA GLU A 220 -4.92 23.61 1.58
C GLU A 220 -5.47 23.64 0.14
N GLY A 221 -6.19 24.71 -0.20
CA GLY A 221 -6.83 24.86 -1.51
C GLY A 221 -8.21 24.20 -1.64
N LEU A 222 -8.67 23.44 -0.64
CA LEU A 222 -10.08 23.11 -0.49
C LEU A 222 -10.76 24.32 0.17
N GLU A 223 -11.76 24.92 -0.47
CA GLU A 223 -12.56 26.01 0.11
C GLU A 223 -13.52 25.49 1.20
N LEU A 224 -13.02 24.62 2.08
CA LEU A 224 -13.77 23.91 3.12
C LEU A 224 -13.06 24.06 4.47
N PRO A 225 -13.80 24.15 5.60
CA PRO A 225 -13.18 24.23 6.92
C PRO A 225 -12.40 22.96 7.28
N THR A 226 -11.18 23.10 7.81
CA THR A 226 -10.33 21.96 8.23
C THR A 226 -11.03 21.02 9.21
N SER A 227 -11.89 21.53 10.09
CA SER A 227 -12.68 20.70 11.00
C SER A 227 -13.66 19.78 10.27
N GLU A 228 -14.27 20.24 9.18
CA GLU A 228 -15.17 19.43 8.36
C GLU A 228 -14.40 18.32 7.62
N VAL A 229 -13.25 18.67 7.05
CA VAL A 229 -12.34 17.70 6.42
C VAL A 229 -11.89 16.65 7.43
N LEU A 230 -11.49 17.07 8.63
CA LEU A 230 -11.06 16.17 9.69
C LEU A 230 -12.16 15.18 10.09
N VAL A 231 -13.39 15.64 10.29
CA VAL A 231 -14.53 14.77 10.62
C VAL A 231 -14.85 13.79 9.49
N PHE A 232 -14.82 14.27 8.24
CA PHE A 232 -15.02 13.42 7.07
C PHE A 232 -13.96 12.30 6.98
N ILE A 233 -12.69 12.64 7.15
CA ILE A 233 -11.58 11.68 7.15
C ILE A 233 -11.67 10.72 8.35
N ALA A 234 -12.06 11.23 9.53
CA ALA A 234 -12.29 10.40 10.72
C ALA A 234 -13.42 9.39 10.51
N ALA A 235 -14.51 9.76 9.82
CA ALA A 235 -15.59 8.84 9.47
C ALA A 235 -15.13 7.72 8.53
N ARG A 236 -14.28 8.04 7.55
CA ARG A 236 -13.70 7.00 6.68
C ARG A 236 -12.82 6.03 7.48
N GLU A 237 -11.89 6.55 8.27
CA GLU A 237 -11.03 5.71 9.12
C GLU A 237 -11.87 4.86 10.08
N ALA A 238 -12.86 5.43 10.76
CA ALA A 238 -13.73 4.69 11.66
C ALA A 238 -14.47 3.56 10.93
N ALA A 239 -15.04 3.81 9.74
CA ALA A 239 -15.70 2.77 8.94
C ALA A 239 -14.74 1.63 8.55
N HIS A 240 -13.49 1.93 8.14
CA HIS A 240 -12.47 0.91 7.93
C HIS A 240 -12.19 0.09 9.19
N GLN A 241 -12.06 0.75 10.34
CA GLN A 241 -11.81 0.06 11.62
C GLN A 241 -12.98 -0.86 12.00
N ARG A 242 -14.23 -0.46 11.73
CA ARG A 242 -15.41 -1.34 11.94
C ARG A 242 -15.29 -2.63 11.12
N LEU A 243 -14.97 -2.52 9.83
CA LEU A 243 -14.75 -3.71 8.98
C LEU A 243 -13.61 -4.58 9.52
N PHE A 244 -12.42 -4.01 9.72
CA PHE A 244 -11.25 -4.82 10.10
C PHE A 244 -11.35 -5.41 11.51
N ALA A 245 -12.12 -4.81 12.41
CA ALA A 245 -12.38 -5.35 13.73
C ALA A 245 -13.40 -6.50 13.73
N HIS A 246 -14.46 -6.38 12.93
CA HIS A 246 -15.62 -7.29 12.98
C HIS A 246 -15.68 -8.33 11.84
N VAL A 247 -14.80 -8.21 10.84
CA VAL A 247 -14.67 -9.16 9.73
C VAL A 247 -13.34 -9.92 9.85
N PRO A 248 -13.27 -11.00 10.65
CA PRO A 248 -12.00 -11.61 11.05
C PRO A 248 -11.22 -12.23 9.89
N TRP A 249 -11.92 -12.69 8.85
CA TRP A 249 -11.29 -13.28 7.67
C TRP A 249 -10.64 -12.24 6.75
N LEU A 250 -11.10 -10.98 6.78
CA LEU A 250 -10.73 -9.95 5.78
C LEU A 250 -9.24 -9.61 5.83
N ARG A 251 -8.71 -9.34 7.03
CA ARG A 251 -7.28 -9.03 7.20
C ARG A 251 -6.40 -10.17 6.71
N GLN A 252 -6.71 -11.40 7.12
CA GLN A 252 -5.91 -12.56 6.72
C GLN A 252 -6.01 -12.80 5.21
N ARG A 253 -7.20 -12.65 4.61
CA ARG A 253 -7.42 -12.83 3.17
C ARG A 253 -6.66 -11.80 2.34
N LEU A 254 -6.68 -10.52 2.74
CA LEU A 254 -5.92 -9.46 2.06
C LEU A 254 -4.42 -9.77 2.06
N LEU A 255 -3.85 -10.10 3.23
CA LEU A 255 -2.43 -10.44 3.35
C LEU A 255 -2.07 -11.71 2.57
N ALA A 256 -2.89 -12.76 2.68
CA ALA A 256 -2.68 -14.02 1.96
C ALA A 256 -2.75 -13.84 0.44
N THR A 257 -3.60 -12.94 -0.07
CA THR A 257 -3.69 -12.69 -1.52
C THR A 257 -2.43 -11.99 -2.04
N VAL A 258 -1.80 -11.12 -1.23
CA VAL A 258 -0.48 -10.54 -1.56
C VAL A 258 0.61 -11.60 -1.53
N GLU A 259 0.59 -12.50 -0.53
CA GLU A 259 1.52 -13.64 -0.45
C GLU A 259 1.36 -14.59 -1.66
N GLU A 260 0.13 -14.91 -2.08
CA GLU A 260 -0.18 -15.69 -3.28
C GLU A 260 0.38 -15.02 -4.54
N PHE A 261 0.15 -13.71 -4.70
CA PHE A 261 0.70 -12.94 -5.82
C PHE A 261 2.24 -13.01 -5.86
N ALA A 262 2.89 -12.81 -4.71
CA ALA A 262 4.33 -12.89 -4.57
C ALA A 262 4.87 -14.29 -4.91
N SER A 263 4.19 -15.34 -4.45
CA SER A 263 4.58 -16.74 -4.69
C SER A 263 4.58 -17.13 -6.17
N GLY A 264 3.76 -16.46 -6.99
CA GLY A 264 3.71 -16.68 -8.43
C GLY A 264 4.85 -15.99 -9.20
N ILE A 265 5.72 -15.22 -8.54
CA ILE A 265 6.86 -14.56 -9.18
C ILE A 265 7.85 -15.63 -9.64
N SER A 266 7.75 -16.02 -10.91
CA SER A 266 8.72 -16.88 -11.57
C SER A 266 9.54 -16.07 -12.57
N VAL A 267 10.84 -16.31 -12.63
CA VAL A 267 11.67 -15.77 -13.72
C VAL A 267 11.49 -16.64 -14.96
N ASP A 268 11.24 -16.01 -16.09
CA ASP A 268 11.17 -16.69 -17.38
C ASP A 268 12.57 -17.22 -17.75
N THR A 269 12.78 -18.52 -17.49
CA THR A 269 14.02 -19.22 -17.83
C THR A 269 14.33 -19.15 -19.32
N SER A 270 13.31 -19.02 -20.19
CA SER A 270 13.53 -18.90 -21.63
C SER A 270 14.05 -17.51 -22.02
N ALA A 271 13.64 -16.46 -21.28
CA ALA A 271 14.20 -15.12 -21.45
C ALA A 271 15.66 -15.06 -20.97
N LEU A 272 15.99 -15.75 -19.87
CA LEU A 272 17.37 -15.91 -19.40
C LEU A 272 18.25 -16.67 -20.38
N GLU A 273 17.77 -17.75 -21.00
CA GLU A 273 18.49 -18.49 -22.04
C GLU A 273 18.75 -17.61 -23.28
N GLN A 274 17.77 -16.82 -23.70
CA GLN A 274 17.92 -15.86 -24.79
C GLN A 274 18.91 -14.74 -24.45
N LEU A 275 18.94 -14.30 -23.19
CA LEU A 275 19.89 -13.31 -22.70
C LEU A 275 21.31 -13.88 -22.64
N ALA A 276 21.46 -15.11 -22.12
CA ALA A 276 22.74 -15.81 -22.08
C ALA A 276 23.31 -16.05 -23.49
N GLY A 277 22.46 -16.25 -24.49
CA GLY A 277 22.86 -16.32 -25.90
C GLY A 277 23.30 -14.97 -26.52
N GLN A 278 22.95 -13.84 -25.89
CA GLN A 278 23.29 -12.48 -26.34
C GLN A 278 24.48 -11.87 -25.59
N ILE A 279 24.81 -12.39 -24.42
CA ILE A 279 25.98 -11.96 -23.64
C ILE A 279 27.24 -12.49 -24.32
N ASP A 280 28.06 -11.58 -24.85
CA ASP A 280 29.38 -11.89 -25.37
C ASP A 280 30.40 -11.83 -24.22
N PRO A 281 31.03 -12.96 -23.82
CA PRO A 281 32.02 -13.00 -22.73
C PRO A 281 33.24 -12.10 -22.96
N SER A 282 33.49 -11.70 -24.20
CA SER A 282 34.60 -10.83 -24.58
C SER A 282 34.26 -9.33 -24.58
N ASN A 283 32.97 -8.99 -24.45
CA ASN A 283 32.49 -7.61 -24.45
C ASN A 283 31.70 -7.27 -23.17
N PRO A 284 32.32 -6.62 -22.17
CA PRO A 284 31.66 -6.23 -20.93
C PRO A 284 30.43 -5.33 -21.11
N ALA A 285 30.37 -4.56 -22.20
CA ALA A 285 29.22 -3.70 -22.50
C ALA A 285 27.96 -4.49 -22.89
N SER A 286 28.11 -5.72 -23.39
CA SER A 286 26.97 -6.59 -23.74
C SER A 286 26.14 -6.99 -22.51
N ILE A 287 26.75 -7.05 -21.33
CA ILE A 287 26.06 -7.34 -20.06
C ILE A 287 25.20 -6.13 -19.64
N GLU A 288 25.71 -4.92 -19.81
CA GLU A 288 24.98 -3.68 -19.48
C GLU A 288 23.79 -3.45 -20.42
N GLU A 289 23.97 -3.76 -21.71
CA GLU A 289 22.93 -3.69 -22.74
C GLU A 289 21.85 -4.78 -22.54
N ALA A 290 22.28 -5.99 -22.17
CA ALA A 290 21.38 -7.09 -21.81
C ALA A 290 20.53 -6.77 -20.56
N MET A 291 21.14 -6.20 -19.51
CA MET A 291 20.40 -5.81 -18.29
C MET A 291 19.41 -4.66 -18.51
N SER A 292 19.68 -3.78 -19.48
CA SER A 292 18.80 -2.64 -19.81
C SER A 292 17.73 -2.98 -20.86
N SER A 293 17.75 -4.18 -21.44
CA SER A 293 16.85 -4.60 -22.52
C SER A 293 15.39 -4.88 -22.10
N GLY A 294 15.09 -4.91 -20.79
CA GLY A 294 13.76 -5.26 -20.28
C GLY A 294 13.39 -6.74 -20.40
N LEU A 295 14.23 -7.58 -21.01
CA LEU A 295 14.02 -9.04 -21.14
C LEU A 295 13.98 -9.78 -19.79
N LEU A 296 14.48 -9.15 -18.72
CA LEU A 296 14.43 -9.66 -17.35
C LEU A 296 13.20 -9.18 -16.57
N GLU A 297 12.27 -8.43 -17.18
CA GLU A 297 11.02 -8.07 -16.51
C GLU A 297 10.18 -9.34 -16.26
N PRO A 298 9.79 -9.62 -15.01
CA PRO A 298 8.97 -10.78 -14.69
C PRO A 298 7.65 -10.74 -15.46
N GLN A 299 7.36 -11.78 -16.24
CA GLN A 299 6.05 -11.89 -16.89
C GLN A 299 4.99 -12.32 -15.88
N THR A 300 3.85 -11.63 -15.87
CA THR A 300 2.74 -11.99 -14.97
C THR A 300 2.05 -13.27 -15.44
N SER A 301 2.15 -14.33 -14.63
CA SER A 301 1.48 -15.61 -14.88
C SER A 301 -0.06 -15.49 -14.83
N PRO A 302 -0.83 -16.42 -15.45
CA PRO A 302 -2.28 -16.45 -15.31
C PRO A 302 -2.74 -16.50 -13.84
N GLU A 303 -2.03 -17.25 -13.00
CA GLU A 303 -2.28 -17.38 -11.57
C GLU A 303 -2.02 -16.06 -10.84
N GLN A 304 -0.92 -15.36 -11.17
CA GLN A 304 -0.64 -14.02 -10.64
C GLN A 304 -1.70 -13.00 -11.04
N LYS A 305 -2.15 -13.02 -12.30
CA LYS A 305 -3.25 -12.16 -12.76
C LYS A 305 -4.54 -12.45 -12.01
N ALA A 306 -4.84 -13.72 -11.74
CA ALA A 306 -6.00 -14.10 -10.94
C ALA A 306 -5.87 -13.62 -9.48
N ALA A 307 -4.71 -13.76 -8.85
CA ALA A 307 -4.46 -13.25 -7.49
C ALA A 307 -4.58 -11.72 -7.43
N LEU A 308 -4.00 -10.99 -8.38
CA LEU A 308 -4.14 -9.53 -8.50
C LEU A 308 -5.60 -9.13 -8.65
N ASN A 309 -6.35 -9.77 -9.55
CA ASN A 309 -7.77 -9.46 -9.75
C ASN A 309 -8.60 -9.69 -8.47
N ARG A 310 -8.32 -10.77 -7.72
CA ARG A 310 -8.97 -11.00 -6.41
C ARG A 310 -8.63 -9.90 -5.40
N LEU A 311 -7.36 -9.50 -5.32
CA LEU A 311 -6.91 -8.44 -4.42
C LEU A 311 -7.54 -7.09 -4.77
N GLU A 312 -7.49 -6.71 -6.06
CA GLU A 312 -8.13 -5.50 -6.59
C GLU A 312 -9.63 -5.48 -6.28
N THR A 313 -10.32 -6.61 -6.50
CA THR A 313 -11.76 -6.74 -6.22
C THR A 313 -12.05 -6.58 -4.75
N LEU A 314 -11.29 -7.24 -3.87
CA LEU A 314 -11.50 -7.17 -2.42
C LEU A 314 -11.22 -5.75 -1.89
N LEU A 315 -10.15 -5.10 -2.34
CA LEU A 315 -9.86 -3.71 -1.98
C LEU A 315 -10.92 -2.74 -2.51
N ALA A 316 -11.42 -2.95 -3.74
CA ALA A 316 -12.53 -2.18 -4.27
C ALA A 316 -13.80 -2.35 -3.43
N LEU A 317 -14.12 -3.57 -2.99
CA LEU A 317 -15.27 -3.85 -2.13
C LEU A 317 -15.16 -3.18 -0.76
N VAL A 318 -13.99 -3.24 -0.12
CA VAL A 318 -13.75 -2.53 1.15
C VAL A 318 -13.97 -1.03 0.97
N GLU A 319 -13.34 -0.44 -0.05
CA GLU A 319 -13.43 1.01 -0.28
C GLU A 319 -14.81 1.46 -0.73
N GLY A 320 -15.51 0.66 -1.52
CA GLY A 320 -16.88 0.94 -1.95
C GLY A 320 -17.87 0.89 -0.79
N TRP A 321 -17.70 -0.07 0.13
CA TRP A 321 -18.54 -0.16 1.33
C TRP A 321 -18.31 1.05 2.23
N VAL A 322 -17.05 1.41 2.50
CA VAL A 322 -16.70 2.59 3.31
C VAL A 322 -17.27 3.85 2.69
N ASP A 323 -17.19 3.99 1.37
CA ASP A 323 -17.72 5.15 0.66
C ASP A 323 -19.24 5.29 0.79
N VAL A 324 -19.99 4.18 0.72
CA VAL A 324 -21.46 4.18 0.90
C VAL A 324 -21.84 4.45 2.36
N VAL A 325 -21.24 3.73 3.31
CA VAL A 325 -21.55 3.87 4.73
C VAL A 325 -21.24 5.28 5.23
N VAL A 326 -20.11 5.84 4.83
CA VAL A 326 -19.75 7.22 5.20
C VAL A 326 -20.70 8.21 4.56
N ALA A 327 -21.05 8.06 3.27
CA ALA A 327 -22.00 8.94 2.61
C ALA A 327 -23.38 8.94 3.31
N GLU A 328 -23.88 7.77 3.70
CA GLU A 328 -25.13 7.63 4.48
C GLU A 328 -25.00 8.24 5.90
N ALA A 329 -23.86 8.04 6.56
CA ALA A 329 -23.63 8.53 7.91
C ALA A 329 -23.50 10.06 7.98
N ILE A 330 -22.87 10.72 7.01
CA ILE A 330 -22.51 12.14 7.15
C ILE A 330 -23.05 13.05 6.05
N GLY A 331 -23.61 12.51 4.96
CA GLY A 331 -24.03 13.29 3.78
C GLY A 331 -24.97 14.45 4.11
N ASP A 332 -26.02 14.20 4.90
CA ASP A 332 -26.99 15.23 5.30
C ASP A 332 -26.51 16.11 6.47
N ARG A 333 -25.43 15.71 7.15
CA ARG A 333 -24.93 16.35 8.38
C ARG A 333 -23.78 17.30 8.12
N LEU A 334 -23.02 17.04 7.04
CA LEU A 334 -21.83 17.79 6.68
C LEU A 334 -22.01 18.36 5.26
N PRO A 335 -22.31 19.67 5.12
CA PRO A 335 -22.60 20.29 3.81
C PRO A 335 -21.51 20.06 2.75
N GLY A 336 -20.24 19.95 3.15
CA GLY A 336 -19.10 19.68 2.26
C GLY A 336 -18.85 18.20 1.92
N ALA A 337 -19.65 17.25 2.43
CA ALA A 337 -19.37 15.82 2.31
C ALA A 337 -19.27 15.33 0.86
N ASP A 338 -20.20 15.71 -0.01
CA ASP A 338 -20.18 15.29 -1.42
C ASP A 338 -18.97 15.85 -2.17
N ALA A 339 -18.60 17.10 -1.90
CA ALA A 339 -17.42 17.73 -2.47
C ALA A 339 -16.13 17.04 -2.01
N LEU A 340 -16.04 16.67 -0.72
CA LEU A 340 -14.91 15.92 -0.16
C LEU A 340 -14.83 14.50 -0.73
N ARG A 341 -15.96 13.82 -0.84
CA ARG A 341 -16.08 12.50 -1.46
C ARG A 341 -15.58 12.53 -2.91
N GLU A 342 -16.00 13.51 -3.69
CA GLU A 342 -15.54 13.71 -5.06
C GLU A 342 -14.04 14.05 -5.13
N THR A 343 -13.54 14.87 -4.20
CA THR A 343 -12.12 15.24 -4.12
C THR A 343 -11.24 14.01 -3.86
N LEU A 344 -11.58 13.17 -2.89
CA LEU A 344 -10.85 11.91 -2.64
C LEU A 344 -10.95 10.95 -3.83
N ARG A 345 -12.11 10.86 -4.48
CA ARG A 345 -12.29 10.03 -5.68
C ARG A 345 -11.37 10.47 -6.81
N ARG A 346 -11.17 11.78 -6.99
CA ARG A 346 -10.22 12.32 -7.99
C ARG A 346 -8.78 12.04 -7.60
N ARG A 347 -8.41 12.25 -6.34
CA ARG A 347 -7.06 11.97 -5.82
C ARG A 347 -6.61 10.54 -6.12
N ARG A 348 -7.51 9.57 -5.93
CA ARG A 348 -7.28 8.15 -6.28
C ARG A 348 -7.30 7.93 -7.79
N ALA A 349 -8.20 8.58 -8.52
CA ALA A 349 -8.26 8.43 -9.97
C ALA A 349 -6.99 8.91 -10.70
N THR A 350 -6.33 9.92 -10.16
CA THR A 350 -5.07 10.45 -10.69
C THR A 350 -3.86 9.60 -10.33
N GLY A 351 -4.01 8.55 -9.51
CA GLY A 351 -2.91 7.69 -9.09
C GLY A 351 -1.87 8.50 -8.31
N GLY A 352 -2.23 8.95 -7.11
CA GLY A 352 -1.36 9.79 -6.28
C GLY A 352 0.02 9.15 -6.08
N PRO A 353 1.06 9.92 -5.73
CA PRO A 353 2.40 9.38 -5.59
C PRO A 353 2.47 8.18 -4.62
N ALA A 354 1.67 8.17 -3.55
CA ALA A 354 1.40 7.00 -2.71
C ALA A 354 0.96 5.72 -3.45
N GLU A 355 0.02 5.83 -4.39
CA GLU A 355 -0.51 4.70 -5.17
C GLU A 355 0.53 4.18 -6.17
N GLN A 356 1.31 5.08 -6.78
CA GLN A 356 2.43 4.73 -7.64
C GLN A 356 3.53 4.00 -6.87
N THR A 357 3.81 4.46 -5.66
CA THR A 357 4.76 3.80 -4.75
C THR A 357 4.29 2.38 -4.40
N PHE A 358 3.01 2.21 -4.07
CA PHE A 358 2.44 0.90 -3.79
C PHE A 358 2.51 -0.04 -5.00
N ALA A 359 2.18 0.48 -6.18
CA ALA A 359 2.30 -0.24 -7.45
C ALA A 359 3.74 -0.67 -7.73
N THR A 360 4.73 0.17 -7.41
CA THR A 360 6.15 -0.15 -7.60
C THR A 360 6.62 -1.22 -6.63
N LEU A 361 6.18 -1.19 -5.36
CA LEU A 361 6.64 -2.12 -4.33
C LEU A 361 5.96 -3.49 -4.40
N VAL A 362 4.67 -3.52 -4.73
CA VAL A 362 3.84 -4.73 -4.66
C VAL A 362 3.41 -5.20 -6.06
N GLY A 363 3.64 -4.43 -7.12
CA GLY A 363 3.15 -4.75 -8.46
C GLY A 363 1.63 -4.62 -8.61
N LEU A 364 0.97 -3.89 -7.70
CA LEU A 364 -0.48 -3.74 -7.66
C LEU A 364 -0.89 -2.33 -8.07
N GLU A 365 -1.64 -2.20 -9.16
CA GLU A 365 -2.30 -0.96 -9.54
C GLU A 365 -3.76 -0.97 -9.06
N LEU A 366 -4.11 -0.06 -8.16
CA LEU A 366 -5.52 0.11 -7.79
C LEU A 366 -6.27 0.72 -8.97
N ARG A 367 -7.33 0.05 -9.43
CA ARG A 367 -8.11 0.53 -10.57
C ARG A 367 -9.27 1.40 -10.09
N PRO A 368 -9.27 2.72 -10.37
CA PRO A 368 -10.32 3.63 -9.89
C PRO A 368 -11.72 3.26 -10.38
N ARG A 369 -11.80 2.56 -11.54
CA ARG A 369 -13.06 2.07 -12.10
C ARG A 369 -13.70 1.01 -11.20
N ARG A 370 -12.93 0.07 -10.67
CA ARG A 370 -13.43 -1.03 -9.82
C ARG A 370 -14.00 -0.49 -8.51
N MET A 371 -13.37 0.53 -7.93
CA MET A 371 -13.85 1.17 -6.70
C MET A 371 -15.25 1.79 -6.87
N ARG A 372 -15.47 2.49 -8.00
CA ARG A 372 -16.78 3.10 -8.30
C ARG A 372 -17.86 2.05 -8.55
N ALA A 373 -17.51 0.98 -9.23
CA ALA A 373 -18.39 -0.17 -9.45
C ALA A 373 -18.81 -0.79 -8.10
N ALA A 374 -17.85 -0.99 -7.20
CA ALA A 374 -18.13 -1.48 -5.84
C ALA A 374 -19.04 -0.53 -5.03
N SER A 375 -18.78 0.79 -5.01
CA SER A 375 -19.70 1.75 -4.36
C SER A 375 -21.12 1.66 -4.93
N SER A 376 -21.24 1.49 -6.25
CA SER A 376 -22.54 1.38 -6.93
C SER A 376 -23.26 0.10 -6.54
N LEU A 377 -22.55 -1.03 -6.47
CA LEU A 377 -23.09 -2.31 -5.99
C LEU A 377 -23.55 -2.20 -4.53
N TRP A 378 -22.72 -1.68 -3.63
CA TRP A 378 -23.08 -1.55 -2.22
C TRP A 378 -24.28 -0.64 -2.00
N LYS A 379 -24.36 0.46 -2.74
CA LYS A 379 -25.51 1.36 -2.73
C LYS A 379 -26.77 0.64 -3.21
N LEU A 380 -26.68 -0.08 -4.33
CA LEU A 380 -27.81 -0.84 -4.88
C LEU A 380 -28.33 -1.88 -3.88
N VAL A 381 -27.43 -2.66 -3.28
CA VAL A 381 -27.81 -3.68 -2.28
C VAL A 381 -28.44 -3.04 -1.05
N GLY A 382 -27.89 -1.93 -0.55
CA GLY A 382 -28.48 -1.19 0.57
C GLY A 382 -29.85 -0.60 0.25
N ASP A 383 -29.99 0.02 -0.92
CA ASP A 383 -31.24 0.64 -1.39
C ASP A 383 -32.36 -0.41 -1.62
N GLN A 384 -32.02 -1.64 -2.06
CA GLN A 384 -33.00 -2.70 -2.36
C GLN A 384 -33.30 -3.64 -1.18
N HIS A 385 -32.29 -3.99 -0.39
CA HIS A 385 -32.38 -5.07 0.60
C HIS A 385 -32.12 -4.62 2.05
N GLY A 386 -31.77 -3.35 2.25
CA GLY A 386 -31.51 -2.78 3.58
C GLY A 386 -30.08 -3.00 4.08
N ILE A 387 -29.78 -2.34 5.21
CA ILE A 387 -28.45 -2.28 5.81
C ILE A 387 -28.01 -3.65 6.33
N GLU A 388 -28.93 -4.41 6.93
CA GLU A 388 -28.66 -5.73 7.51
C GLU A 388 -28.17 -6.72 6.44
N LYS A 389 -28.83 -6.76 5.28
CA LYS A 389 -28.44 -7.64 4.18
C LYS A 389 -27.11 -7.20 3.57
N ARG A 390 -26.96 -5.89 3.33
CA ARG A 390 -25.73 -5.29 2.81
C ARG A 390 -24.54 -5.67 3.67
N ASP A 391 -24.60 -5.35 4.96
CA ASP A 391 -23.46 -5.57 5.86
C ASP A 391 -23.28 -7.06 6.19
N GLY A 392 -24.36 -7.86 6.16
CA GLY A 392 -24.33 -9.31 6.35
C GLY A 392 -23.51 -10.06 5.31
N LEU A 393 -23.27 -9.50 4.12
CA LEU A 393 -22.38 -10.08 3.10
C LEU A 393 -20.95 -10.27 3.61
N TRP A 394 -20.50 -9.47 4.57
CA TRP A 394 -19.18 -9.62 5.18
C TRP A 394 -19.05 -10.84 6.11
N SER A 395 -20.15 -11.51 6.44
CA SER A 395 -20.12 -12.64 7.39
C SER A 395 -19.30 -13.84 6.91
N HIS A 396 -19.14 -14.02 5.59
CA HIS A 396 -18.34 -15.10 5.02
C HIS A 396 -17.73 -14.69 3.66
N PRO A 397 -16.48 -15.08 3.36
CA PRO A 397 -15.83 -14.72 2.08
C PRO A 397 -16.61 -15.18 0.84
N ASP A 398 -17.32 -16.30 0.92
CA ASP A 398 -18.10 -16.86 -0.21
C ASP A 398 -19.35 -16.05 -0.57
N LEU A 399 -19.79 -15.13 0.31
CA LEU A 399 -20.92 -14.24 0.05
C LEU A 399 -20.48 -12.95 -0.65
N MET A 400 -19.17 -12.69 -0.71
CA MET A 400 -18.66 -11.45 -1.29
C MET A 400 -18.90 -11.40 -2.80
N PRO A 401 -19.27 -10.24 -3.34
CA PRO A 401 -19.34 -10.05 -4.78
C PRO A 401 -17.99 -10.35 -5.45
N THR A 402 -18.06 -10.92 -6.63
CA THR A 402 -16.91 -11.18 -7.50
C THR A 402 -16.62 -10.00 -8.42
N ALA A 403 -15.54 -10.09 -9.20
CA ALA A 403 -15.23 -9.09 -10.21
C ALA A 403 -16.34 -8.97 -11.27
N GLU A 404 -17.00 -10.07 -11.62
CA GLU A 404 -18.11 -10.10 -12.58
C GLU A 404 -19.35 -9.40 -12.00
N ASP A 405 -19.61 -9.59 -10.70
CA ASP A 405 -20.71 -8.92 -10.01
C ASP A 405 -20.52 -7.40 -9.94
N LEU A 406 -19.27 -6.92 -9.90
CA LEU A 406 -18.99 -5.48 -10.01
C LEU A 406 -19.31 -4.94 -11.41
N ASP A 407 -19.19 -5.76 -12.45
CA ASP A 407 -19.52 -5.36 -13.82
C ASP A 407 -21.05 -5.44 -14.07
N GLU A 408 -21.75 -6.38 -13.42
CA GLU A 408 -23.22 -6.59 -13.49
C GLU A 408 -23.88 -6.54 -12.08
N PRO A 409 -23.98 -5.37 -11.44
CA PRO A 409 -24.44 -5.26 -10.05
C PRO A 409 -25.93 -5.58 -9.86
N LEU A 410 -26.76 -5.40 -10.90
CA LEU A 410 -28.19 -5.73 -10.84
C LEU A 410 -28.40 -7.24 -10.70
N ASP A 411 -27.72 -8.04 -11.52
CA ASP A 411 -27.79 -9.50 -11.47
C ASP A 411 -27.41 -10.04 -10.09
N PHE A 412 -26.34 -9.49 -9.48
CA PHE A 412 -25.96 -9.86 -8.12
C PHE A 412 -27.05 -9.53 -7.10
N SER A 413 -27.62 -8.32 -7.18
CA SER A 413 -28.67 -7.87 -6.27
C SER A 413 -29.95 -8.70 -6.39
N GLU A 414 -30.34 -9.10 -7.60
CA GLU A 414 -31.50 -9.97 -7.83
C GLU A 414 -31.28 -11.37 -7.23
N ARG A 415 -30.12 -11.99 -7.48
CA ARG A 415 -29.77 -13.30 -6.88
C ARG A 415 -29.78 -13.27 -5.35
N LEU A 416 -29.38 -12.14 -4.76
CA LEU A 416 -29.36 -11.97 -3.31
C LEU A 416 -30.78 -11.95 -2.70
N GLY A 417 -31.76 -11.41 -3.42
CA GLY A 417 -33.18 -11.43 -3.03
C GLY A 417 -33.82 -12.81 -3.20
N ASP A 418 -33.49 -13.51 -4.29
CA ASP A 418 -34.06 -14.84 -4.59
C ASP A 418 -33.57 -15.92 -3.61
N GLY A 419 -32.33 -15.83 -3.12
CA GLY A 419 -31.78 -16.80 -2.17
C GLY A 419 -32.58 -16.95 -0.86
N GLU A 420 -33.32 -15.92 -0.46
CA GLU A 420 -34.21 -15.93 0.70
C GLU A 420 -35.51 -16.68 0.40
N SER A 421 -36.05 -16.51 -0.80
CA SER A 421 -37.25 -17.24 -1.26
C SER A 421 -37.05 -18.75 -1.38
N THR A 422 -35.80 -19.22 -1.57
CA THR A 422 -35.46 -20.64 -1.58
C THR A 422 -35.23 -21.26 -0.19
N LEU A 423 -34.85 -20.46 0.81
CA LEU A 423 -34.59 -20.95 2.18
C LEU A 423 -35.86 -20.99 3.04
N ASP A 424 -36.78 -20.03 2.89
CA ASP A 424 -38.08 -20.07 3.57
C ASP A 424 -38.99 -21.21 3.07
N GLY A 425 -38.67 -21.82 1.91
CA GLY A 425 -39.42 -22.93 1.33
C GLY A 425 -38.92 -24.34 1.69
N ILE A 426 -37.73 -24.45 2.30
CA ILE A 426 -37.12 -25.75 2.63
C ILE A 426 -36.89 -25.79 4.14
N ASP A 427 -37.85 -26.34 4.87
CA ASP A 427 -37.65 -26.74 6.27
C ASP A 427 -36.64 -27.91 6.28
N PRO A 428 -35.37 -27.69 6.67
CA PRO A 428 -34.33 -28.71 6.60
C PRO A 428 -34.61 -29.85 7.57
N ILE A 429 -35.36 -29.58 8.65
CA ILE A 429 -35.78 -30.59 9.63
C ILE A 429 -36.86 -31.47 9.01
N ALA A 430 -37.81 -30.89 8.28
CA ALA A 430 -38.84 -31.66 7.57
C ALA A 430 -38.24 -32.60 6.50
N GLU A 431 -37.18 -32.18 5.82
CA GLU A 431 -36.50 -33.00 4.80
C GLU A 431 -35.66 -34.13 5.42
N ILE A 432 -35.03 -33.88 6.58
CA ILE A 432 -34.36 -34.92 7.38
C ILE A 432 -35.38 -35.92 7.94
N GLU A 433 -36.54 -35.45 8.41
CA GLU A 433 -37.61 -36.34 8.87
C GLU A 433 -38.20 -37.19 7.73
N ARG A 434 -38.34 -36.64 6.52
CA ARG A 434 -38.77 -37.42 5.34
C ARG A 434 -37.78 -38.52 5.02
N THR A 435 -36.49 -38.19 4.94
CA THR A 435 -35.45 -39.16 4.63
C THR A 435 -35.25 -40.20 5.74
N GLN A 436 -35.52 -39.86 7.01
CA GLN A 436 -35.56 -40.84 8.10
C GLN A 436 -36.78 -41.78 8.00
N ARG A 437 -37.98 -41.24 7.74
CA ARG A 437 -39.20 -42.06 7.57
C ARG A 437 -39.12 -42.99 6.35
N GLU A 438 -38.42 -42.59 5.29
CA GLU A 438 -38.17 -43.44 4.12
C GLU A 438 -37.18 -44.56 4.43
N LYS A 439 -36.18 -44.31 5.28
CA LYS A 439 -35.25 -45.35 5.78
C LYS A 439 -35.94 -46.34 6.71
N ASP A 440 -36.76 -45.86 7.64
CA ASP A 440 -37.48 -46.73 8.59
C ASP A 440 -38.48 -47.65 7.86
N LYS A 441 -39.15 -47.15 6.81
CA LYS A 441 -40.02 -47.98 5.95
C LYS A 441 -39.25 -49.01 5.12
N GLY A 442 -38.02 -48.69 4.72
CA GLY A 442 -37.16 -49.61 3.98
C GLY A 442 -36.61 -50.76 4.82
N ASP A 443 -36.55 -50.60 6.14
CA ASP A 443 -36.10 -51.63 7.09
C ASP A 443 -37.25 -52.51 7.61
N GLU A 444 -38.51 -52.02 7.63
CA GLU A 444 -39.69 -52.85 7.92
C GLU A 444 -40.02 -53.85 6.79
N ASP A 445 -39.73 -53.53 5.53
CA ASP A 445 -39.94 -54.43 4.38
C ASP A 445 -38.86 -55.54 4.25
N LYS A 446 -37.85 -55.56 5.14
CA LYS A 446 -36.73 -56.52 5.11
C LYS A 446 -36.72 -57.52 6.27
N ASN A 447 -37.73 -57.51 7.15
CA ASN A 447 -37.78 -58.39 8.32
C ASN A 447 -38.89 -59.46 8.24
#